data_AF-A0A378UEK3-F1
#
_entry.id   AF-A0A378UEK3-F1
#
_cell.length_a   1.000
_cell.length_b   1.000
_cell.length_c   1.000
_cell.angle_alpha   90.00
_cell.angle_beta   90.00
_cell.angle_gamma   90.00
#
_symmetry.space_group_name_H-M   'P 1'
#
loop_
_entity.id
_entity.type
_entity.pdbx_description
1 polymer ?
#
loop_
_entity_poly.entity_id
_entity_poly.type
_entity_poly.pdbx_seq_one_letter_code
_entity_poly.pdbx_strand_id
1 'polypeptide(L)'
;MNPLQYVPFNQTLYFINGDDPAQVAWMKRQTPPTLESKIILVQGSIPEMQKSLDSRVYFDQNGVLCQRLGIDQVPARVSAVPGDRFLKVEFIPAEEGRK
;
A
#
# COMPACT_ATOMS: atom_id res chain seq x y z
N MET A 1 -14.38 -19.32 4.73
CA MET A 1 -13.70 -19.76 3.49
C MET A 1 -12.60 -18.74 3.18
N ASN A 2 -11.38 -19.17 2.82
CA ASN A 2 -10.28 -18.24 2.50
C ASN A 2 -10.26 -17.95 0.98
N PRO A 3 -10.41 -16.68 0.54
CA PRO A 3 -10.41 -16.33 -0.88
C PRO A 3 -9.13 -16.72 -1.63
N LEU A 4 -7.98 -16.75 -0.94
CA LEU A 4 -6.68 -17.10 -1.53
C LEU A 4 -6.60 -18.58 -1.97
N GLN A 5 -7.58 -19.40 -1.62
CA GLN A 5 -7.71 -20.77 -2.12
C GLN A 5 -8.22 -20.84 -3.56
N TYR A 6 -8.92 -19.79 -4.02
CA TYR A 6 -9.62 -19.79 -5.31
C TYR A 6 -9.13 -18.69 -6.24
N VAL A 7 -8.66 -17.58 -5.66
CA VAL A 7 -8.17 -16.42 -6.41
C VAL A 7 -6.76 -16.07 -5.91
N PRO A 8 -5.72 -16.20 -6.75
CA PRO A 8 -4.37 -15.82 -6.35
C PRO A 8 -4.28 -14.30 -6.15
N PHE A 9 -3.55 -13.89 -5.12
CA PHE A 9 -3.24 -12.48 -4.91
C PHE A 9 -1.94 -12.11 -5.63
N ASN A 10 -2.06 -11.54 -6.82
CA ASN A 10 -0.97 -11.30 -7.77
C ASN A 10 -0.51 -9.83 -7.82
N GLN A 11 -0.87 -9.03 -6.82
CA GLN A 11 -0.58 -7.60 -6.77
C GLN A 11 0.05 -7.23 -5.43
N THR A 12 0.75 -6.10 -5.40
CA THR A 12 1.22 -5.46 -4.16
C THR A 12 0.37 -4.22 -3.91
N LEU A 13 -0.13 -4.07 -2.69
CA LEU A 13 -0.84 -2.87 -2.28
C LEU A 13 0.09 -2.02 -1.42
N TYR A 14 0.12 -0.72 -1.71
CA TYR A 14 0.83 0.27 -0.92
C TYR A 14 -0.21 1.22 -0.31
N PHE A 15 -0.18 1.39 1.00
CA PHE A 15 -1.01 2.33 1.73
C PHE A 15 -0.16 3.50 2.21
N ILE A 16 -0.54 4.72 1.84
CA ILE A 16 0.18 5.95 2.21
C ILE A 16 -0.79 7.08 2.57
N ASN A 17 -0.33 8.00 3.42
CA ASN A 17 -0.92 9.33 3.53
C ASN A 17 -0.36 10.22 2.40
N GLY A 18 -1.20 10.65 1.47
CA GLY A 18 -0.83 11.52 0.36
C GLY A 18 -0.53 12.97 0.77
N ASP A 19 -1.00 13.40 1.94
CA ASP A 19 -0.69 14.73 2.49
C ASP A 19 0.68 14.75 3.21
N ASP A 20 1.31 13.59 3.43
CA ASP A 20 2.62 13.46 4.07
C ASP A 20 3.73 13.36 3.00
N PRO A 21 4.55 14.42 2.81
CA PRO A 21 5.59 14.43 1.79
C PRO A 21 6.64 13.33 1.99
N ALA A 22 6.90 12.91 3.23
CA ALA A 22 7.86 11.84 3.51
C ALA A 22 7.33 10.49 2.99
N GLN A 23 6.02 10.23 3.12
CA GLN A 23 5.40 9.02 2.60
C GLN A 23 5.30 9.03 1.07
N VAL A 24 5.02 10.18 0.48
CA VAL A 24 5.05 10.35 -0.98
C VAL A 24 6.45 10.09 -1.52
N ALA A 25 7.48 10.64 -0.88
CA ALA A 25 8.88 10.39 -1.24
C ALA A 25 9.26 8.92 -1.03
N TRP A 26 8.78 8.29 0.04
CA TRP A 26 8.96 6.85 0.30
C TRP A 26 8.35 6.00 -0.82
N MET A 27 7.13 6.33 -1.26
CA MET A 27 6.45 5.59 -2.33
C MET A 27 7.22 5.66 -3.66
N LYS A 28 7.78 6.85 -3.99
CA LYS A 28 8.60 7.05 -5.20
C LYS A 28 9.86 6.18 -5.25
N ARG A 29 10.35 5.70 -4.10
CA ARG A 29 11.52 4.81 -4.01
C ARG A 29 11.18 3.33 -4.11
N GLN A 30 9.89 2.96 -4.12
CA GLN A 30 9.48 1.56 -4.09
C GLN A 30 9.66 0.90 -5.46
N THR A 31 10.20 -0.31 -5.45
CA THR A 31 10.09 -1.24 -6.56
C THR A 31 9.15 -2.37 -6.12
N PRO A 32 7.96 -2.50 -6.72
CA PRO A 32 7.02 -3.53 -6.35
C PRO A 32 7.61 -4.95 -6.54
N PRO A 33 7.38 -5.88 -5.61
CA PRO A 33 7.80 -7.28 -5.77
C PRO A 33 6.93 -8.05 -6.77
N THR A 34 5.85 -7.44 -7.26
CA THR A 34 4.89 -8.02 -8.22
C THR A 34 4.77 -7.14 -9.45
N LEU A 35 4.38 -7.73 -10.60
CA LEU A 35 4.14 -6.99 -11.85
C LEU A 35 3.05 -5.93 -11.69
N GLU A 36 1.98 -6.28 -10.97
CA GLU A 36 0.88 -5.37 -10.67
C GLU A 36 1.06 -4.74 -9.29
N SER A 37 0.84 -3.44 -9.18
CA SER A 37 0.80 -2.76 -7.89
C SER A 37 -0.26 -1.67 -7.85
N LYS A 38 -0.76 -1.37 -6.65
CA LYS A 38 -1.74 -0.31 -6.42
C LYS A 38 -1.29 0.58 -5.28
N ILE A 39 -1.34 1.88 -5.51
CA ILE A 39 -1.16 2.89 -4.49
C ILE A 39 -2.54 3.27 -3.98
N ILE A 40 -2.75 3.12 -2.68
CA ILE A 40 -4.00 3.37 -1.98
C ILE A 40 -3.75 4.47 -0.97
N LEU A 41 -4.43 5.60 -1.14
CA LEU A 41 -4.37 6.73 -0.24
C LEU A 41 -5.30 6.47 0.95
N VAL A 42 -4.82 6.68 2.17
CA VAL A 42 -5.67 6.75 3.37
C VAL A 42 -6.13 8.19 3.64
N GLN A 43 -5.40 9.17 3.11
CA GLN A 43 -5.66 10.59 3.19
C GLN A 43 -4.98 11.31 2.02
N GLY A 44 -5.50 12.47 1.62
CA GLY A 44 -4.95 13.36 0.59
C GLY A 44 -5.68 13.33 -0.75
N SER A 45 -5.22 14.18 -1.68
CA SER A 45 -5.89 14.45 -2.95
C SER A 45 -5.54 13.44 -4.04
N ILE A 46 -6.54 12.73 -4.59
CA ILE A 46 -6.33 11.79 -5.72
C ILE A 46 -5.69 12.50 -6.93
N PRO A 47 -6.24 13.61 -7.48
CA PRO A 47 -5.65 14.25 -8.66
C PRO A 47 -4.19 14.69 -8.47
N GLU A 48 -3.87 15.23 -7.28
CA GLU A 48 -2.50 15.66 -6.96
C GLU A 48 -1.56 14.48 -6.85
N MET A 49 -1.98 13.39 -6.21
CA MET A 49 -1.17 12.19 -6.06
C MET A 49 -0.97 11.45 -7.38
N GLN A 50 -1.98 11.39 -8.25
CA GLN A 50 -1.81 10.85 -9.61
C GLN A 50 -0.74 11.61 -10.38
N LYS A 51 -0.77 12.95 -10.30
CA LYS A 51 0.24 13.81 -10.93
C LYS A 51 1.62 13.63 -10.30
N SER A 52 1.71 13.57 -8.98
CA SER A 52 2.98 13.50 -8.24
C SER A 52 3.69 12.15 -8.41
N LEU A 53 2.92 11.06 -8.45
CA LEU A 53 3.44 9.69 -8.53
C LEU A 53 3.47 9.15 -9.97
N ASP A 54 2.92 9.90 -10.93
CA ASP A 54 2.75 9.48 -12.32
C ASP A 54 2.16 8.06 -12.42
N SER A 55 1.14 7.80 -11.61
CA SER A 55 0.60 6.47 -11.38
C SER A 55 -0.88 6.54 -11.06
N ARG A 56 -1.60 5.45 -11.34
CA ARG A 56 -2.98 5.31 -10.88
C ARG A 56 -2.99 5.15 -9.36
N VAL A 57 -3.74 6.01 -8.68
CA VAL A 57 -3.96 5.93 -7.24
C VAL A 57 -5.43 5.62 -6.96
N TYR A 58 -5.67 4.96 -5.83
CA TYR A 58 -6.98 4.63 -5.29
C TYR A 58 -7.09 5.26 -3.90
N PHE A 59 -8.28 5.21 -3.30
CA PHE A 59 -8.52 5.76 -1.98
C PHE A 59 -9.23 4.73 -1.12
N ASP A 60 -8.77 4.54 0.11
CA ASP A 60 -9.44 3.69 1.09
C ASP A 60 -10.59 4.46 1.74
N GLN A 61 -11.69 4.57 1.00
CA GLN A 61 -12.86 5.32 1.46
C GLN A 61 -13.41 4.70 2.74
N ASN A 62 -13.54 5.53 3.79
CA ASN A 62 -13.97 5.13 5.13
C ASN A 62 -13.06 4.08 5.81
N GLY A 63 -11.83 3.86 5.34
CA GLY A 63 -10.86 2.95 5.98
C GLY A 63 -11.23 1.47 5.90
N VAL A 64 -12.08 1.07 4.94
CA VAL A 64 -12.60 -0.31 4.84
C VAL A 64 -11.48 -1.34 4.63
N LEU A 65 -10.50 -1.02 3.78
CA LEU A 65 -9.38 -1.92 3.54
C LEU A 65 -8.43 -1.97 4.74
N CYS A 66 -8.13 -0.81 5.34
CA CYS A 66 -7.29 -0.75 6.53
C CYS A 66 -7.87 -1.60 7.68
N GLN A 67 -9.18 -1.48 7.94
CA GLN A 67 -9.85 -2.30 8.96
C GLN A 67 -9.79 -3.79 8.65
N ARG A 68 -10.05 -4.19 7.40
CA ARG A 68 -10.06 -5.61 6.99
C ARG A 68 -8.67 -6.24 7.02
N LEU A 69 -7.63 -5.45 6.75
CA LEU A 69 -6.24 -5.91 6.68
C LEU A 69 -5.47 -5.68 7.99
N GLY A 70 -6.09 -5.06 8.99
CA GLY A 70 -5.43 -4.75 10.26
C GLY A 70 -4.31 -3.72 10.13
N ILE A 71 -4.49 -2.73 9.24
CA ILE A 71 -3.55 -1.62 9.03
C ILE A 71 -3.99 -0.47 9.95
N ASP A 72 -3.16 -0.13 10.93
CA ASP A 72 -3.36 0.95 11.89
C ASP A 72 -2.36 2.10 11.74
N GLN A 73 -1.31 1.89 10.93
CA GLN A 73 -0.27 2.87 10.63
C GLN A 73 0.15 2.79 9.15
N VAL A 74 0.60 3.92 8.60
CA VAL A 74 1.13 4.04 7.23
C VAL A 74 2.50 4.75 7.27
N PRO A 75 3.42 4.46 6.32
CA PRO A 75 3.25 3.61 5.15
C PRO A 75 3.12 2.11 5.46
N ALA A 76 2.28 1.42 4.70
CA ALA A 76 2.15 -0.04 4.77
C ALA A 76 2.22 -0.69 3.38
N ARG A 77 2.81 -1.89 3.32
CA ARG A 77 2.83 -2.76 2.15
C ARG A 77 2.07 -4.04 2.44
N VAL A 78 1.22 -4.46 1.51
CA VAL A 78 0.51 -5.74 1.55
C VAL A 78 0.87 -6.58 0.35
N SER A 79 1.32 -7.82 0.59
CA SER A 79 1.73 -8.78 -0.43
C SER A 79 1.32 -10.20 -0.06
N ALA A 80 1.27 -11.11 -1.03
CA ALA A 80 1.07 -12.53 -0.76
C ALA A 80 2.34 -13.16 -0.16
N VAL A 81 2.16 -14.13 0.75
CA VAL A 81 3.26 -14.99 1.20
C VAL A 81 3.43 -16.14 0.19
N PRO A 82 4.59 -16.29 -0.48
CA PRO A 82 4.80 -17.38 -1.42
C PRO A 82 4.62 -18.75 -0.77
N GLY A 83 3.83 -19.62 -1.40
CA GLY A 83 3.56 -20.97 -0.91
C GLY A 83 2.55 -21.05 0.24
N ASP A 84 2.01 -19.92 0.68
CA ASP A 84 1.03 -19.85 1.78
C ASP A 84 -0.27 -19.15 1.35
N ARG A 85 -1.27 -19.17 2.23
CA ARG A 85 -2.61 -18.61 2.02
C ARG A 85 -2.86 -17.42 2.94
N PHE A 86 -1.81 -16.67 3.24
CA PHE A 86 -1.86 -15.45 4.03
C PHE A 86 -1.37 -14.26 3.21
N LEU A 87 -1.91 -13.09 3.56
CA LEU A 87 -1.33 -11.81 3.18
C LEU A 87 -0.35 -11.38 4.27
N LYS A 88 0.80 -10.87 3.86
CA LYS A 88 1.75 -10.20 4.72
C LYS A 88 1.44 -8.71 4.72
N VAL A 89 1.34 -8.12 5.91
CA VAL A 89 1.26 -6.67 6.10
C VAL A 89 2.57 -6.21 6.73
N GLU A 90 3.22 -5.22 6.13
CA GLU A 90 4.48 -4.65 6.59
C GLU A 90 4.33 -3.15 6.78
N PHE A 91 4.63 -2.66 7.98
CA PHE A 91 4.70 -1.23 8.29
C PHE A 91 6.13 -0.76 8.07
N ILE A 92 6.32 0.19 7.16
CA ILE A 92 7.66 0.60 6.71
C ILE A 92 7.80 2.09 6.97
N PRO A 93 8.68 2.52 7.88
CA PRO A 93 8.91 3.94 8.15
C PRO A 93 9.25 4.72 6.87
N ALA A 94 8.63 5.89 6.72
CA ALA A 94 8.82 6.74 5.55
C ALA A 94 10.22 7.39 5.51
N GLU A 95 10.72 7.73 6.69
CA GLU A 95 12.09 8.17 6.92
C GLU A 95 12.90 6.99 7.46
N GLU A 96 14.06 6.74 6.84
CA GLU A 96 15.10 5.96 7.51
C GLU A 96 15.55 6.79 8.70
N GLY A 97 15.32 6.28 9.92
CA GLY A 97 15.79 6.94 11.12
C GLY A 97 17.27 7.27 10.96
N ARG A 98 17.60 8.56 10.83
CA ARG A 98 18.96 9.07 10.97
C ARG A 98 19.43 8.61 12.35
N LYS A 99 20.34 7.64 12.37
CA LYS A 99 21.21 7.41 13.53
C LYS A 99 22.30 8.47 13.54
#